data_AF-A0A7S1B1U8-F1
#
_entry.id   AF-A0A7S1B1U8-F1
#
_cell.length_a   1.000
_cell.length_b   1.000
_cell.length_c   1.000
_cell.angle_alpha   90.00
_cell.angle_beta   90.00
_cell.angle_gamma   90.00
#
_symmetry.space_group_name_H-M   'P 1'
#
loop_
_entity.id
_entity.type
_entity.pdbx_description
1 polymer ?
#
loop_
_entity_poly.entity_id
_entity_poly.type
_entity_poly.pdbx_seq_one_letter_code
_entity_poly.pdbx_strand_id
1 'polypeptide(L)'
;MAQLDEATLARVLPFIQDVQCRLCCREWSNHIFVSLQLVNRMRFHKHVRENGVVSYYHGGVRSFGEDFEECVAYSFEFFESGTYHLQWTRGFGQWSAANERQIGVWWVQGSNVCCKSRDGPEVADGCVRYAPAGRVFELDVDGVLSGNTVADGTALVWEFHIRGSPVPCFHDATNERSPDLDHHVRSIPAPLSLRSDARFVEIDGDVLEVSGDIKANYPESDWQRLMRCRARFGLLGHQT
;
A
#
# COMPACT_ATOMS: atom_id res chain seq x y z
N MET A 1 42.56 11.41 19.09
CA MET A 1 41.14 11.64 18.73
C MET A 1 40.29 10.77 19.64
N ALA A 2 39.22 11.31 20.21
CA ALA A 2 38.28 10.50 20.98
C ALA A 2 37.58 9.54 20.00
N GLN A 3 37.75 8.23 20.20
CA GLN A 3 36.98 7.23 19.48
C GLN A 3 35.64 7.07 20.20
N LEU A 4 34.56 7.43 19.51
CA LEU A 4 33.22 7.05 19.94
C LEU A 4 32.99 5.61 19.51
N ASP A 5 32.43 4.79 20.41
CA ASP A 5 31.99 3.45 20.03
C ASP A 5 30.76 3.54 19.10
N GLU A 6 30.50 2.44 18.39
CA GLU A 6 29.43 2.34 17.40
C GLU A 6 28.04 2.58 18.02
N ALA A 7 27.84 2.15 19.28
CA ALA A 7 26.61 2.37 20.03
C ALA A 7 26.37 3.87 20.32
N THR A 8 27.42 4.63 20.64
CA THR A 8 27.33 6.06 20.89
C THR A 8 27.09 6.82 19.58
N LEU A 9 27.75 6.41 18.48
CA LEU A 9 27.49 6.94 17.15
C LEU A 9 26.03 6.74 16.73
N ALA A 10 25.48 5.53 16.90
CA ALA A 10 24.09 5.22 16.59
C ALA A 10 23.09 6.07 17.38
N ARG A 11 23.45 6.49 18.61
CA ARG A 11 22.62 7.41 19.42
C ARG A 11 22.72 8.86 18.94
N VAL A 12 23.86 9.30 18.42
CA VAL A 12 24.08 10.69 18.01
C VAL A 12 23.53 10.96 16.61
N LEU A 13 23.66 10.01 15.68
CA LEU A 13 23.26 10.17 14.28
C LEU A 13 21.79 10.64 14.07
N PRO A 14 20.78 10.15 14.83
CA PRO A 14 19.39 10.62 14.68
C PRO A 14 19.19 12.11 15.00
N PHE A 15 20.07 12.72 15.81
CA PHE A 15 20.00 14.13 16.15
C PHE A 15 20.65 15.03 15.08
N ILE A 16 21.37 14.44 14.13
CA ILE A 16 22.00 15.15 13.01
C ILE A 16 21.00 15.19 11.86
N GLN A 17 20.02 16.07 11.97
CA GLN A 17 18.98 16.25 10.95
C GLN A 17 19.44 17.17 9.80
N ASP A 18 20.49 17.96 10.06
CA ASP A 18 20.98 19.00 9.15
C ASP A 18 22.43 18.75 8.74
N VAL A 19 22.71 19.01 7.47
CA VAL A 19 24.00 18.90 6.80
C VAL A 19 25.02 19.91 7.38
N GLN A 20 24.57 20.88 8.18
CA GLN A 20 25.39 21.89 8.84
C GLN A 20 26.36 21.33 9.89
N CYS A 21 26.20 20.08 10.36
CA CYS A 21 27.14 19.43 11.30
C CYS A 21 28.52 19.07 10.71
N ARG A 22 28.87 19.57 9.51
CA ARG A 22 30.12 19.29 8.76
C ARG A 22 31.42 19.76 9.44
N LEU A 23 31.37 20.43 10.58
CA LEU A 23 32.51 21.21 11.11
C LEU A 23 33.44 20.48 12.09
N CYS A 24 33.26 19.19 12.39
CA CYS A 24 34.10 18.49 13.37
C CYS A 24 35.44 18.00 12.80
N CYS A 25 35.41 17.04 11.86
CA CYS A 25 36.60 16.60 11.11
C CYS A 25 36.19 15.85 9.83
N ARG A 26 37.13 15.68 8.88
CA ARG A 26 36.87 15.02 7.57
C ARG A 26 36.35 13.59 7.72
N GLU A 27 36.89 12.82 8.66
CA GLU A 27 36.44 11.45 8.94
C GLU A 27 34.99 11.42 9.41
N TRP A 28 34.62 12.30 10.35
CA TRP A 28 33.25 12.43 10.84
C TRP A 28 32.29 12.91 9.75
N SER A 29 32.71 13.87 8.93
CA SER A 29 31.92 14.32 7.78
C SER A 29 31.68 13.18 6.79
N ASN A 30 32.70 12.37 6.48
CA ASN A 30 32.55 11.20 5.61
C ASN A 30 31.65 10.14 6.25
N HIS A 31 31.80 9.89 7.54
CA HIS A 31 30.98 8.93 8.26
C HIS A 31 29.50 9.35 8.28
N ILE A 32 29.17 10.60 8.64
CA ILE A 32 27.79 11.12 8.54
C ILE A 32 27.27 10.96 7.10
N PHE A 33 28.08 11.33 6.11
CA PHE A 33 27.68 11.29 4.71
C PHE A 33 27.30 9.90 4.24
N VAL A 34 28.09 8.89 4.60
CA VAL A 34 27.84 7.48 4.28
C VAL A 34 26.70 6.93 5.11
N SER A 35 26.74 7.10 6.44
CA SER A 35 25.76 6.53 7.37
C SER A 35 24.35 7.08 7.18
N LEU A 36 24.21 8.37 6.85
CA LEU A 36 22.90 8.97 6.55
C LEU A 36 22.51 8.85 5.07
N GLN A 37 23.35 8.20 4.25
CA GLN A 37 23.17 8.08 2.80
C GLN A 37 22.83 9.43 2.13
N LEU A 38 23.52 10.51 2.52
CA LEU A 38 23.20 11.88 2.09
C LEU A 38 23.24 12.05 0.57
N VAL A 39 23.97 11.18 -0.14
CA VAL A 39 23.98 11.09 -1.61
C VAL A 39 22.58 10.97 -2.17
N ASN A 40 21.76 10.05 -1.64
CA ASN A 40 20.42 9.78 -2.14
C ASN A 40 19.51 10.99 -1.91
N ARG A 41 19.58 11.57 -0.71
CA ARG A 41 18.87 12.81 -0.38
C ARG A 41 19.24 13.95 -1.33
N MET A 42 20.53 14.20 -1.54
CA MET A 42 20.98 15.27 -2.45
C MET A 42 20.58 15.01 -3.90
N ARG A 43 20.74 13.77 -4.39
CA ARG A 43 20.35 13.36 -5.75
C ARG A 43 18.86 13.61 -5.98
N PHE A 44 18.01 13.12 -5.07
CA PHE A 44 16.58 13.25 -5.19
C PHE A 44 16.12 14.71 -5.13
N HIS A 45 16.54 15.47 -4.11
CA HIS A 45 16.18 16.90 -4.00
C HIS A 45 16.69 17.73 -5.19
N LYS A 46 17.90 17.45 -5.69
CA LYS A 46 18.42 18.11 -6.88
C LYS A 46 17.52 17.82 -8.09
N HIS A 47 17.15 16.56 -8.28
CA HIS A 47 16.28 16.16 -9.39
C HIS A 47 14.89 16.80 -9.31
N VAL A 48 14.29 16.87 -8.12
CA VAL A 48 13.00 17.56 -7.90
C VAL A 48 13.11 19.06 -8.20
N ARG A 49 14.17 19.73 -7.73
CA ARG A 49 14.37 21.16 -7.99
C ARG A 49 14.59 21.47 -9.47
N GLU A 50 15.35 20.64 -10.17
CA GLU A 50 15.67 20.85 -11.59
C GLU A 50 14.45 20.67 -12.49
N ASN A 51 13.54 19.74 -12.15
CA ASN A 51 12.36 19.43 -12.97
C ASN A 51 11.06 20.07 -12.45
N GLY A 52 11.05 20.61 -11.23
CA GLY A 52 9.88 21.10 -10.52
C GLY A 52 8.99 19.98 -9.95
N VAL A 53 8.78 18.92 -10.74
CA VAL A 53 8.04 17.71 -10.38
C VAL A 53 8.81 16.47 -10.81
N VAL A 54 8.81 15.43 -9.96
CA VAL A 54 9.29 14.09 -10.33
C VAL A 54 8.10 13.17 -10.42
N SER A 55 7.84 12.64 -11.61
CA SER A 55 6.79 11.66 -11.86
C SER A 55 7.35 10.25 -11.77
N TYR A 56 6.64 9.37 -11.07
CA TYR A 56 7.00 7.96 -10.94
C TYR A 56 5.79 7.06 -11.15
N TYR A 57 5.94 6.04 -12.00
CA TYR A 57 4.88 5.10 -12.34
C TYR A 57 5.26 3.69 -11.92
N HIS A 58 4.36 3.02 -11.21
CA HIS A 58 4.52 1.62 -10.86
C HIS A 58 3.35 0.81 -11.40
N GLY A 59 3.64 -0.28 -12.12
CA GLY A 59 2.65 -1.25 -12.57
C GLY A 59 2.92 -2.63 -11.99
N GLY A 60 1.88 -3.46 -11.93
CA GLY A 60 2.06 -4.88 -11.63
C GLY A 60 0.86 -5.70 -12.09
N VAL A 61 1.15 -6.86 -12.66
CA VAL A 61 0.14 -7.88 -13.01
C VAL A 61 0.35 -9.12 -12.14
N ARG A 62 -0.72 -9.60 -11.51
CA ARG A 62 -0.67 -10.75 -10.60
C ARG A 62 -1.71 -11.79 -10.99
N SER A 63 -1.27 -13.02 -11.20
CA SER A 63 -2.18 -14.13 -11.46
C SER A 63 -2.87 -14.57 -10.17
N PHE A 64 -4.18 -14.71 -10.23
CA PHE A 64 -5.08 -15.14 -9.15
C PHE A 64 -5.83 -16.44 -9.52
N GLY A 65 -5.34 -17.16 -10.52
CA GLY A 65 -5.92 -18.36 -11.10
C GLY A 65 -5.54 -18.47 -12.58
N GLU A 66 -6.05 -19.49 -13.27
CA GLU A 66 -5.74 -19.71 -14.70
C GLU A 66 -6.25 -18.57 -15.61
N ASP A 67 -7.39 -17.96 -15.26
CA ASP A 67 -8.06 -16.94 -16.09
C ASP A 67 -8.26 -15.59 -15.38
N PHE A 68 -7.55 -15.35 -14.27
CA PHE A 68 -7.77 -14.16 -13.47
C PHE A 68 -6.46 -13.44 -13.16
N GLU A 69 -6.38 -12.19 -13.60
CA GLU A 69 -5.24 -11.33 -13.34
C GLU A 69 -5.72 -10.07 -12.63
N GLU A 70 -5.03 -9.71 -11.54
CA GLU A 70 -5.09 -8.39 -10.94
C GLU A 70 -4.08 -7.49 -11.66
N CYS A 71 -4.55 -6.37 -12.18
CA CYS A 71 -3.70 -5.32 -12.72
C CYS A 71 -3.75 -4.13 -11.77
N VAL A 72 -2.60 -3.66 -11.33
CA VAL A 72 -2.49 -2.43 -10.55
C VAL A 72 -1.57 -1.43 -11.23
N ALA A 73 -1.92 -0.15 -11.09
CA ALA A 73 -1.11 0.97 -11.56
C ALA A 73 -1.13 2.08 -10.52
N TYR A 74 0.02 2.64 -10.22
CA TYR A 74 0.23 3.76 -9.32
C TYR A 74 0.97 4.86 -10.08
N SER A 75 0.50 6.09 -9.95
CA SER A 75 1.13 7.28 -10.51
C SER A 75 1.39 8.25 -9.38
N PHE A 76 2.67 8.54 -9.17
CA PHE A 76 3.18 9.45 -8.15
C PHE A 76 3.71 10.73 -8.80
N GLU A 77 3.51 11.84 -8.12
CA GLU A 77 4.12 13.13 -8.44
C GLU A 77 4.73 13.73 -7.16
N PHE A 78 6.03 13.99 -7.16
CA PHE A 78 6.75 14.60 -6.04
C PHE A 78 7.12 16.04 -6.37
N PHE A 79 6.66 16.98 -5.54
CA PHE A 79 6.85 18.41 -5.75
C PHE A 79 7.94 18.98 -4.85
N GLU A 80 8.61 20.06 -5.28
CA GLU A 80 9.66 20.74 -4.50
C GLU A 80 9.14 21.26 -3.13
N SER A 81 7.85 21.56 -3.02
CA SER A 81 7.17 21.93 -1.77
C SER A 81 7.24 20.86 -0.67
N GLY A 82 7.73 19.66 -0.96
CA GLY A 82 7.72 18.52 -0.04
C GLY A 82 6.37 17.81 0.01
N THR A 83 5.46 18.12 -0.92
CA THR A 83 4.17 17.42 -1.07
C THR A 83 4.25 16.38 -2.18
N TYR A 84 3.49 15.29 -2.05
CA TYR A 84 3.31 14.32 -3.12
C TYR A 84 1.82 14.17 -3.46
N HIS A 85 1.54 13.83 -4.72
CA HIS A 85 0.26 13.31 -5.17
C HIS A 85 0.43 11.86 -5.59
N LEU A 86 -0.60 11.06 -5.34
CA LEU A 86 -0.71 9.69 -5.76
C LEU A 86 -2.11 9.44 -6.30
N GLN A 87 -2.20 8.79 -7.46
CA GLN A 87 -3.41 8.13 -7.90
C GLN A 87 -3.10 6.67 -8.19
N TRP A 88 -3.94 5.76 -7.73
CA TRP A 88 -3.79 4.35 -8.07
C TRP A 88 -5.10 3.73 -8.51
N THR A 89 -4.98 2.74 -9.38
CA THR A 89 -6.09 1.97 -9.90
C THR A 89 -5.80 0.49 -9.78
N ARG A 90 -6.83 -0.29 -9.47
CA ARG A 90 -6.81 -1.74 -9.47
C ARG A 90 -7.94 -2.24 -10.34
N GLY A 91 -7.61 -3.15 -11.24
CA GLY A 91 -8.57 -3.86 -12.08
C GLY A 91 -8.37 -5.36 -12.02
N PHE A 92 -9.41 -6.08 -12.44
CA PHE A 92 -9.36 -7.51 -12.71
C PHE A 92 -9.92 -7.76 -14.10
N GLY A 93 -9.08 -8.19 -15.04
CA GLY A 93 -9.46 -8.26 -16.45
C GLY A 93 -9.99 -6.92 -16.96
N GLN A 94 -11.25 -6.90 -17.42
CA GLN A 94 -11.90 -5.70 -17.98
C GLN A 94 -12.58 -4.79 -16.94
N TRP A 95 -12.60 -5.17 -15.65
CA TRP A 95 -13.30 -4.40 -14.62
C TRP A 95 -12.33 -3.57 -13.77
N SER A 96 -12.63 -2.29 -13.57
CA SER A 96 -12.00 -1.50 -12.50
C SER A 96 -12.66 -1.84 -11.17
N ALA A 97 -11.87 -2.31 -10.21
CA ALA A 97 -12.35 -2.71 -8.89
C ALA A 97 -12.11 -1.64 -7.83
N ALA A 98 -11.05 -0.83 -7.98
CA ALA A 98 -10.77 0.28 -7.07
C ALA A 98 -9.99 1.40 -7.76
N ASN A 99 -10.27 2.63 -7.34
CA ASN A 99 -9.51 3.82 -7.70
C ASN A 99 -9.52 4.77 -6.49
N GLU A 100 -8.37 5.31 -6.13
CA GLU A 100 -8.23 6.21 -4.99
C GLU A 100 -7.11 7.22 -5.25
N ARG A 101 -7.28 8.43 -4.72
CA ARG A 101 -6.26 9.49 -4.73
C ARG A 101 -5.66 9.66 -3.34
N GLN A 102 -4.41 10.08 -3.26
CA GLN A 102 -3.79 10.49 -2.00
C GLN A 102 -2.98 11.75 -2.23
N ILE A 103 -2.98 12.62 -1.22
CA ILE A 103 -2.00 13.70 -1.11
C ILE A 103 -1.29 13.56 0.22
N GLY A 104 -0.07 14.06 0.29
CA GLY A 104 0.68 13.99 1.55
C GLY A 104 1.98 14.75 1.48
N VAL A 105 2.88 14.41 2.40
CA VAL A 105 4.24 14.92 2.44
C VAL A 105 5.25 13.81 2.24
N TRP A 106 6.39 14.17 1.65
CA TRP A 106 7.51 13.27 1.43
C TRP A 106 8.80 13.82 2.03
N TRP A 107 9.71 12.92 2.38
CA TRP A 107 11.09 13.22 2.74
C TRP A 107 11.98 12.04 2.36
N VAL A 108 13.30 12.27 2.24
CA VAL A 108 14.25 11.19 1.98
C VAL A 108 14.88 10.74 3.29
N GLN A 109 14.85 9.44 3.55
CA GLN A 109 15.48 8.79 4.69
C GLN A 109 16.26 7.57 4.21
N GLY A 110 17.59 7.61 4.35
CA GLY A 110 18.45 6.56 3.81
C GLY A 110 18.32 6.46 2.28
N SER A 111 17.95 5.27 1.80
CA SER A 111 17.74 4.94 0.38
C SER A 111 16.30 5.14 -0.07
N ASN A 112 15.42 5.60 0.82
CA ASN A 112 13.99 5.60 0.57
C ASN A 112 13.40 7.01 0.56
N VAL A 113 12.39 7.21 -0.29
CA VAL A 113 11.45 8.32 -0.25
C VAL A 113 10.30 7.89 0.67
N CYS A 114 10.29 8.41 1.87
CA CYS A 114 9.22 8.19 2.84
C CYS A 114 8.06 9.13 2.54
N CYS A 115 6.85 8.59 2.56
CA CYS A 115 5.62 9.31 2.28
C CYS A 115 4.65 9.18 3.46
N LYS A 116 3.99 10.27 3.83
CA LYS A 116 2.90 10.28 4.80
C LYS A 116 1.69 11.01 4.23
N SER A 117 0.58 10.29 4.09
CA SER A 117 -0.68 10.82 3.59
C SER A 117 -1.29 11.83 4.57
N ARG A 118 -2.01 12.80 4.00
CA ARG A 118 -2.80 13.83 4.67
C ARG A 118 -4.23 13.77 4.13
N ASP A 119 -5.15 14.42 4.84
CA ASP A 119 -6.53 14.51 4.39
C ASP A 119 -6.58 15.28 3.07
N GLY A 120 -7.24 14.66 2.09
CA GLY A 120 -7.51 15.30 0.82
C GLY A 120 -8.62 16.35 0.91
N PRO A 121 -8.77 17.20 -0.11
CA PRO A 121 -9.92 18.08 -0.21
C PRO A 121 -11.21 17.27 -0.35
N GLU A 122 -12.34 17.85 0.09
CA GLU A 122 -13.66 17.31 -0.21
C GLU A 122 -13.87 17.30 -1.73
N VAL A 123 -14.40 16.18 -2.23
CA VAL A 123 -14.71 15.99 -3.64
C VAL A 123 -16.20 15.79 -3.83
N ALA A 124 -16.74 16.29 -4.94
CA ALA A 124 -18.15 16.09 -5.28
C ALA A 124 -18.50 14.60 -5.44
N ASP A 125 -19.78 14.29 -5.28
CA ASP A 125 -20.27 12.93 -5.50
C ASP A 125 -19.96 12.44 -6.92
N GLY A 126 -19.53 11.18 -7.02
CA GLY A 126 -19.10 10.56 -8.28
C GLY A 126 -17.62 10.80 -8.64
N CYS A 127 -16.90 11.65 -7.91
CA CYS A 127 -15.45 11.78 -8.07
C CYS A 127 -14.68 10.73 -7.27
N VAL A 128 -13.47 10.41 -7.72
CA VAL A 128 -12.54 9.54 -7.00
C VAL A 128 -12.17 10.19 -5.67
N ARG A 129 -12.43 9.48 -4.57
CA ARG A 129 -12.19 9.95 -3.20
C ARG A 129 -10.71 9.93 -2.86
N TYR A 130 -10.34 10.79 -1.91
CA TYR A 130 -9.03 10.77 -1.29
C TYR A 130 -8.98 9.73 -0.16
N ALA A 131 -7.82 9.10 0.01
CA ALA A 131 -7.52 8.28 1.18
C ALA A 131 -7.58 9.11 2.47
N PRO A 132 -7.93 8.49 3.62
CA PRO A 132 -7.77 9.12 4.92
C PRO A 132 -6.29 9.40 5.22
N ALA A 133 -6.02 10.41 6.04
CA ALA A 133 -4.68 10.72 6.52
C ALA A 133 -4.03 9.57 7.32
N GLY A 134 -2.70 9.62 7.42
CA GLY A 134 -1.93 8.81 8.36
C GLY A 134 -1.32 7.53 7.80
N ARG A 135 -1.62 7.13 6.56
CA ARG A 135 -0.88 6.08 5.85
C ARG A 135 0.58 6.51 5.65
N VAL A 136 1.51 5.64 6.02
CA VAL A 136 2.96 5.84 5.85
C VAL A 136 3.52 4.70 5.01
N PHE A 137 4.32 5.02 4.01
CA PHE A 137 4.98 4.04 3.15
C PHE A 137 6.31 4.58 2.63
N GLU A 138 7.15 3.69 2.12
CA GLU A 138 8.49 4.00 1.65
C GLU A 138 8.72 3.45 0.24
N LEU A 139 9.32 4.26 -0.62
CA LEU A 139 9.69 3.90 -2.00
C LEU A 139 11.20 3.98 -2.16
N ASP A 140 11.80 3.08 -2.91
CA ASP A 140 13.24 3.15 -3.21
C ASP A 140 13.58 4.40 -4.04
N VAL A 141 14.59 5.16 -3.64
CA VAL A 141 15.00 6.41 -4.32
C VAL A 141 15.42 6.14 -5.76
N ASP A 142 16.21 5.10 -6.01
CA ASP A 142 16.67 4.80 -7.37
C ASP A 142 15.50 4.32 -8.25
N GLY A 143 14.54 3.59 -7.68
CA GLY A 143 13.29 3.21 -8.34
C GLY A 143 12.38 4.40 -8.68
N VAL A 144 12.29 5.42 -7.81
CA VAL A 144 11.56 6.65 -8.14
C VAL A 144 12.29 7.43 -9.23
N LEU A 145 13.62 7.54 -9.13
CA LEU A 145 14.44 8.27 -10.10
C LEU A 145 14.54 7.58 -11.47
N SER A 146 14.25 6.28 -11.58
CA SER A 146 14.12 5.59 -12.87
C SER A 146 12.85 6.01 -13.63
N GLY A 147 11.90 6.66 -12.96
CA GLY A 147 10.64 7.14 -13.52
C GLY A 147 9.57 6.06 -13.64
N ASN A 148 9.95 4.79 -13.81
CA ASN A 148 9.01 3.69 -13.81
C ASN A 148 9.59 2.37 -13.29
N THR A 149 8.72 1.55 -12.69
CA THR A 149 9.01 0.16 -12.32
C THR A 149 7.80 -0.75 -12.60
N VAL A 150 8.07 -2.05 -12.73
CA VAL A 150 7.03 -3.08 -12.86
C VAL A 150 7.35 -4.21 -11.87
N ALA A 151 6.34 -4.69 -11.14
CA ALA A 151 6.45 -5.86 -10.27
C ALA A 151 5.32 -6.85 -10.56
N ASP A 152 5.60 -7.79 -11.44
CA ASP A 152 4.67 -8.87 -11.76
C ASP A 152 4.78 -10.01 -10.74
N GLY A 153 3.65 -10.68 -10.50
CA GLY A 153 3.53 -11.78 -9.54
C GLY A 153 3.26 -11.33 -8.11
N THR A 154 4.24 -10.68 -7.45
CA THR A 154 4.16 -10.38 -6.00
C THR A 154 3.98 -8.89 -5.74
N ALA A 155 3.03 -8.55 -4.86
CA ALA A 155 2.83 -7.17 -4.41
C ALA A 155 3.98 -6.70 -3.52
N LEU A 156 4.44 -5.48 -3.74
CA LEU A 156 5.46 -4.86 -2.90
C LEU A 156 4.86 -4.42 -1.55
N VAL A 157 5.67 -4.43 -0.49
CA VAL A 157 5.19 -4.12 0.87
C VAL A 157 4.51 -2.75 0.95
N TRP A 158 5.07 -1.74 0.29
CA TRP A 158 4.53 -0.38 0.26
C TRP A 158 3.15 -0.30 -0.39
N GLU A 159 2.78 -1.23 -1.27
CA GLU A 159 1.48 -1.25 -1.91
C GLU A 159 0.36 -1.53 -0.90
N PHE A 160 0.59 -2.43 0.06
CA PHE A 160 -0.38 -2.74 1.10
C PHE A 160 -0.62 -1.52 1.99
N HIS A 161 0.45 -0.81 2.37
CA HIS A 161 0.37 0.42 3.14
C HIS A 161 -0.42 1.51 2.40
N ILE A 162 -0.18 1.68 1.10
CA ILE A 162 -0.94 2.63 0.27
C ILE A 162 -2.41 2.26 0.26
N ARG A 163 -2.76 0.98 0.08
CA ARG A 163 -4.17 0.53 0.01
C ARG A 163 -4.89 0.55 1.37
N GLY A 164 -4.17 0.80 2.47
CA GLY A 164 -4.72 0.68 3.82
C GLY A 164 -5.04 -0.76 4.21
N SER A 165 -4.53 -1.73 3.46
CA SER A 165 -4.69 -3.15 3.78
C SER A 165 -3.72 -3.54 4.89
N PRO A 166 -4.10 -4.47 5.78
CA PRO A 166 -3.13 -5.09 6.66
C PRO A 166 -2.03 -5.71 5.80
N VAL A 167 -0.77 -5.43 6.16
CA VAL A 167 0.37 -6.10 5.53
C VAL A 167 0.20 -7.59 5.81
N PRO A 168 0.29 -8.47 4.79
CA PRO A 168 0.32 -9.90 5.05
C PRO A 168 1.45 -10.15 6.04
N CYS A 169 1.10 -10.64 7.23
CA CYS A 169 2.11 -11.19 8.12
C CYS A 169 2.70 -12.37 7.37
N PHE A 170 3.83 -12.16 6.70
CA PHE A 170 4.66 -13.27 6.27
C PHE A 170 5.11 -13.91 7.57
N HIS A 171 4.35 -14.92 8.01
CA HIS A 171 4.83 -15.84 9.01
C HIS A 171 6.06 -16.47 8.39
N ASP A 172 7.24 -15.96 8.77
CA ASP A 172 8.48 -16.69 8.62
C ASP A 172 8.21 -18.10 9.14
N ALA A 173 8.20 -19.07 8.24
CA ALA A 173 7.96 -20.48 8.54
C ALA A 173 9.13 -21.13 9.31
N THR A 174 9.85 -20.33 10.10
CA THR A 174 10.98 -20.72 10.92
C THR A 174 10.99 -19.92 12.22
N ASN A 175 9.98 -20.12 13.07
CA ASN A 175 10.25 -20.30 14.50
C ASN A 175 9.04 -20.83 15.25
N GLU A 176 9.39 -21.63 16.25
CA GLU A 176 8.57 -22.58 16.98
C GLU A 176 7.51 -21.95 17.89
N ARG A 177 6.41 -22.71 18.06
CA ARG A 177 5.52 -22.80 19.23
C ARG A 177 5.07 -21.48 19.87
N SER A 178 3.83 -21.12 19.59
CA SER A 178 3.01 -20.36 20.54
C SER A 178 1.83 -21.21 21.02
N PRO A 179 1.39 -21.03 22.28
CA PRO A 179 0.53 -21.96 23.00
C PRO A 179 -0.96 -21.73 22.68
N ASP A 180 -1.74 -22.78 22.95
CA ASP A 180 -3.20 -22.83 22.91
C ASP A 180 -3.87 -21.53 23.38
N LEU A 181 -4.76 -21.00 22.53
CA LEU A 181 -5.72 -19.97 22.91
C LEU A 181 -7.11 -20.41 22.47
N ASP A 182 -7.98 -20.46 23.48
CA ASP A 182 -9.30 -21.05 23.51
C ASP A 182 -10.23 -20.64 22.37
N HIS A 183 -10.93 -21.65 21.84
CA HIS A 183 -12.10 -21.50 20.98
C HIS A 183 -13.25 -20.79 21.71
N HIS A 184 -13.39 -19.48 21.49
CA HIS A 184 -14.69 -18.83 21.65
C HIS A 184 -15.62 -19.20 20.49
N VAL A 185 -16.42 -20.24 20.73
CA VAL A 185 -17.61 -20.57 19.94
C VAL A 185 -18.53 -19.34 19.91
N ARG A 186 -18.56 -18.63 18.78
CA ARG A 186 -19.59 -17.61 18.53
C ARG A 186 -20.94 -18.31 18.37
N SER A 187 -21.88 -17.94 19.21
CA SER A 187 -23.28 -18.37 19.17
C SER A 187 -23.88 -18.07 17.78
N ILE A 188 -24.38 -19.11 17.12
CA ILE A 188 -25.08 -19.03 15.84
C ILE A 188 -26.40 -18.26 16.07
N PRO A 189 -26.67 -17.13 15.37
CA PRO A 189 -27.96 -16.48 15.43
C PRO A 189 -29.08 -17.40 14.91
N ALA A 190 -30.27 -17.30 15.49
CA ALA A 190 -31.44 -18.09 15.09
C ALA A 190 -31.71 -18.00 13.57
N PRO A 191 -32.24 -19.07 12.94
CA PRO A 191 -32.44 -19.12 11.50
C PRO A 191 -33.41 -18.03 11.05
N LEU A 192 -32.86 -17.02 10.34
CA LEU A 192 -33.65 -16.06 9.59
C LEU A 192 -34.51 -16.84 8.59
N SER A 193 -35.80 -16.51 8.54
CA SER A 193 -36.74 -17.13 7.61
C SER A 193 -36.21 -16.99 6.18
N LEU A 194 -35.91 -18.12 5.52
CA LEU A 194 -35.43 -18.12 4.14
C LEU A 194 -36.46 -17.38 3.26
N ARG A 195 -36.00 -16.32 2.59
CA ARG A 195 -36.81 -15.60 1.60
C ARG A 195 -37.07 -16.52 0.41
N SER A 196 -38.28 -16.49 -0.14
CA SER A 196 -38.70 -17.36 -1.25
C SER A 196 -37.93 -17.15 -2.55
N ASP A 197 -37.21 -16.04 -2.68
CA ASP A 197 -36.38 -15.67 -3.83
C ASP A 197 -34.88 -15.91 -3.61
N ALA A 198 -34.50 -16.53 -2.49
CA ALA A 198 -33.11 -16.89 -2.23
C ALA A 198 -32.59 -17.81 -3.34
N ARG A 199 -31.39 -17.50 -3.84
CA ARG A 199 -30.63 -18.33 -4.79
C ARG A 199 -29.25 -18.51 -4.21
N PHE A 200 -28.68 -19.68 -4.41
CA PHE A 200 -27.42 -20.05 -3.81
C PHE A 200 -26.44 -20.52 -4.88
N VAL A 201 -25.18 -20.23 -4.66
CA VAL A 201 -24.07 -20.74 -5.48
C VAL A 201 -23.05 -21.38 -4.57
N GLU A 202 -22.47 -22.48 -5.03
CA GLU A 202 -21.41 -23.18 -4.31
C GLU A 202 -20.05 -22.58 -4.69
N ILE A 203 -19.30 -22.12 -3.69
CA ILE A 203 -17.98 -21.52 -3.85
C ILE A 203 -17.03 -22.19 -2.88
N ASP A 204 -16.04 -22.90 -3.42
CA ASP A 204 -14.96 -23.51 -2.66
C ASP A 204 -15.46 -24.46 -1.53
N GLY A 205 -16.62 -25.09 -1.74
CA GLY A 205 -17.29 -26.00 -0.79
C GLY A 205 -18.36 -25.34 0.10
N ASP A 206 -18.46 -24.01 0.08
CA ASP A 206 -19.46 -23.25 0.84
C ASP A 206 -20.65 -22.86 -0.03
N VAL A 207 -21.86 -23.03 0.48
CA VAL A 207 -23.10 -22.61 -0.19
C VAL A 207 -23.44 -21.18 0.25
N LEU A 208 -23.26 -20.22 -0.65
CA LEU A 208 -23.47 -18.79 -0.38
C LEU A 208 -24.73 -18.27 -1.08
N GLU A 209 -25.53 -17.47 -0.37
CA GLU A 209 -26.69 -16.79 -0.97
C GLU A 209 -26.22 -15.70 -1.94
N VAL A 210 -26.70 -15.76 -3.19
CA VAL A 210 -26.40 -14.77 -4.22
C VAL A 210 -27.01 -13.43 -3.80
N SER A 211 -26.16 -12.41 -3.68
CA SER A 211 -26.58 -11.07 -3.31
C SER A 211 -27.61 -10.50 -4.28
N GLY A 212 -28.58 -9.72 -3.76
CA GLY A 212 -29.69 -9.20 -4.55
C GLY A 212 -29.29 -8.33 -5.75
N ASP A 213 -28.21 -7.56 -5.62
CA ASP A 213 -27.63 -6.75 -6.70
C ASP A 213 -27.03 -7.61 -7.83
N ILE A 214 -26.38 -8.74 -7.48
CA ILE A 214 -25.88 -9.69 -8.49
C ILE A 214 -27.05 -10.37 -9.21
N LYS A 215 -28.07 -10.82 -8.46
CA LYS A 215 -29.29 -11.42 -9.02
C LYS A 215 -30.02 -10.47 -9.98
N ALA A 216 -30.06 -9.18 -9.66
CA ALA A 216 -30.82 -8.20 -10.44
C ALA A 216 -30.13 -7.73 -11.73
N ASN A 217 -28.80 -7.77 -11.78
CA ASN A 217 -28.02 -7.11 -12.85
C ASN A 217 -27.25 -8.07 -13.75
N TYR A 218 -27.11 -9.35 -13.37
CA TYR A 218 -26.25 -10.30 -14.10
C TYR A 218 -26.95 -11.63 -14.35
N PRO A 219 -26.63 -12.32 -15.47
CA PRO A 219 -27.16 -13.64 -15.74
C PRO A 219 -26.60 -14.68 -14.77
N GLU A 220 -27.34 -15.77 -14.56
CA GLU A 220 -27.00 -16.84 -13.61
C GLU A 220 -25.63 -17.49 -13.87
N SER A 221 -25.19 -17.54 -15.13
CA SER A 221 -23.87 -18.03 -15.53
C SER A 221 -22.70 -17.26 -14.90
N ASP A 222 -22.90 -16.00 -14.51
CA ASP A 222 -21.87 -15.16 -13.90
C ASP A 222 -21.90 -15.16 -12.37
N TRP A 223 -22.96 -15.67 -11.75
CA TRP A 223 -23.21 -15.50 -10.31
C TRP A 223 -22.13 -16.15 -9.45
N GLN A 224 -21.72 -17.37 -9.76
CA GLN A 224 -20.68 -18.07 -9.00
C GLN A 224 -19.36 -17.29 -9.00
N ARG A 225 -18.97 -16.76 -10.17
CA ARG A 225 -17.76 -15.95 -10.32
C ARG A 225 -17.84 -14.65 -9.52
N LEU A 226 -18.96 -13.93 -9.62
CA LEU A 226 -19.18 -12.65 -8.93
C LEU A 226 -19.27 -12.82 -7.41
N MET A 227 -19.97 -13.85 -6.95
CA MET A 227 -20.08 -14.18 -5.53
C MET A 227 -18.73 -14.64 -4.95
N ARG A 228 -17.90 -15.37 -5.71
CA ARG A 228 -16.52 -15.72 -5.30
C ARG A 228 -15.66 -14.47 -5.12
N CYS A 229 -15.80 -13.48 -6.00
CA CYS A 229 -15.15 -12.18 -5.83
C CYS A 229 -15.64 -11.47 -4.56
N ARG A 230 -16.96 -11.38 -4.36
CA ARG A 230 -17.55 -10.71 -3.19
C ARG A 230 -17.13 -11.37 -1.87
N ALA A 231 -17.17 -12.70 -1.78
CA ALA A 231 -16.78 -13.45 -0.60
C ALA A 231 -15.31 -13.22 -0.22
N ARG A 232 -14.41 -13.15 -1.22
CA ARG A 232 -12.97 -12.95 -0.99
C ARG A 232 -12.58 -11.50 -0.71
N PHE A 233 -13.31 -10.52 -1.26
CA PHE A 233 -12.96 -9.09 -1.13
C PHE A 233 -13.78 -8.33 -0.09
N GLY A 234 -14.65 -8.99 0.67
CA GLY A 234 -15.36 -8.36 1.79
C GLY A 234 -16.31 -7.23 1.36
N LEU A 235 -16.83 -7.26 0.12
CA LEU A 235 -17.93 -6.40 -0.32
C LEU A 235 -19.25 -6.82 0.35
N LEU A 236 -19.24 -7.01 1.67
CA LEU A 236 -20.44 -6.98 2.49
C LEU A 236 -20.94 -5.54 2.41
N GLY A 237 -21.81 -5.29 1.43
CA GLY A 237 -22.62 -4.09 1.41
C GLY A 237 -23.22 -3.91 2.79
N HIS A 238 -23.06 -2.71 3.35
CA HIS A 238 -23.77 -2.28 4.54
C HIS A 238 -25.24 -2.73 4.42
N GLN A 239 -25.63 -3.63 5.31
CA GLN A 239 -27.05 -3.87 5.58
C GLN A 239 -27.57 -2.57 6.22
N THR A 240 -28.30 -1.79 5.45
CA THR A 240 -29.38 -0.94 5.96
C THR A 240 -30.69 -1.65 5.69
#